data_AF-R7USN4-F1
#
_entry.id   AF-R7USN4-F1
#
_cell.length_a   1.000
_cell.length_b   1.000
_cell.length_c   1.000
_cell.angle_alpha   90.00
_cell.angle_beta   90.00
_cell.angle_gamma   90.00
#
_symmetry.space_group_name_H-M   'P 1'
#
loop_
_entity.id
_entity.type
_entity.pdbx_description
1 polymer ?
#
loop_
_entity_poly.entity_id
_entity_poly.type
_entity_poly.pdbx_seq_one_letter_code
_entity_poly.pdbx_strand_id
1 'polypeptide(L)'
;LCGLGLRAVALGMQALKLNDADVVVAGGQECMSKAPHTMHMRNGIKFGDVSLSDSMLNDGLIDAFNNYHMGITAENVAKQWNLSREEQDQFALQSQLKCEAAQKAGHFDTEILPVNVPSRKGPITVSKDEFPRAGSTAEAFQKLRP
;
A
#
# COMPACT_ATOMS: atom_id res chain seq x y z
N LEU A 1 -8.53 0.03 6.68
CA LEU A 1 -7.13 -0.36 6.36
C LEU A 1 -7.11 -1.19 5.07
N CYS A 2 -6.18 -2.13 4.91
CA CYS A 2 -5.89 -2.79 3.63
C CYS A 2 -7.09 -3.45 2.93
N GLY A 3 -8.08 -3.96 3.68
CA GLY A 3 -9.25 -4.63 3.10
C GLY A 3 -10.37 -3.71 2.58
N LEU A 4 -10.24 -2.38 2.69
CA LEU A 4 -11.35 -1.45 2.41
C LEU A 4 -11.84 -1.50 0.95
N GLY A 5 -10.92 -1.53 -0.02
CA GLY A 5 -11.30 -1.56 -1.44
C GLY A 5 -12.11 -2.80 -1.80
N LEU A 6 -11.71 -3.97 -1.29
CA LEU A 6 -12.46 -5.22 -1.51
C LEU A 6 -13.77 -5.25 -0.71
N ARG A 7 -13.79 -4.68 0.51
CA ARG A 7 -15.01 -4.55 1.29
C ARG A 7 -16.05 -3.68 0.59
N ALA A 8 -15.63 -2.60 -0.09
CA ALA A 8 -16.53 -1.76 -0.87
C ALA A 8 -17.22 -2.56 -1.98
N VAL A 9 -16.51 -3.48 -2.65
CA VAL A 9 -17.10 -4.38 -3.66
C VAL A 9 -18.15 -5.29 -3.03
N ALA A 10 -17.86 -5.89 -1.87
CA ALA A 10 -18.82 -6.73 -1.15
C ALA A 10 -20.09 -5.94 -0.74
N LEU A 11 -19.93 -4.69 -0.30
CA LEU A 11 -21.05 -3.80 0.03
C LEU A 11 -21.85 -3.43 -1.21
N GLY A 12 -21.20 -3.16 -2.35
CA GLY A 12 -21.88 -2.91 -3.61
C GLY A 12 -22.75 -4.08 -4.05
N MET A 13 -22.22 -5.31 -3.95
CA MET A 13 -23.00 -6.52 -4.21
C MET A 13 -24.20 -6.66 -3.26
N GLN A 14 -24.05 -6.30 -1.98
CA GLN A 14 -25.15 -6.33 -1.01
C GLN A 14 -26.27 -5.35 -1.39
N ALA A 15 -25.93 -4.12 -1.79
CA ALA A 15 -26.91 -3.12 -2.24
C ALA A 15 -27.70 -3.61 -3.46
N LEU A 16 -27.03 -4.25 -4.42
CA LEU A 16 -27.69 -4.86 -5.58
C LEU A 16 -28.65 -5.99 -5.15
N LYS A 17 -28.21 -6.88 -4.25
CA LYS A 17 -29.05 -8.02 -3.79
C LYS A 17 -30.29 -7.61 -3.03
N LEU A 18 -30.21 -6.51 -2.29
CA LEU A 18 -31.34 -5.98 -1.51
C LEU A 18 -32.28 -5.12 -2.36
N ASN A 19 -31.94 -4.88 -3.63
CA ASN A 19 -32.61 -3.93 -4.51
C ASN A 19 -32.58 -2.49 -3.97
N ASP A 20 -31.53 -2.14 -3.20
CA ASP A 20 -31.29 -0.78 -2.73
C ASP A 20 -30.61 0.07 -3.83
N ALA A 21 -30.01 -0.58 -4.82
CA ALA A 21 -29.40 0.04 -5.98
C ALA A 21 -29.48 -0.89 -7.20
N ASP A 22 -29.53 -0.30 -8.40
CA ASP A 22 -29.48 -1.04 -9.67
C ASP A 22 -28.05 -1.16 -10.24
N VAL A 23 -27.20 -0.15 -9.97
CA VAL A 23 -25.81 -0.08 -10.44
C VAL A 23 -24.95 0.52 -9.35
N VAL A 24 -23.77 -0.07 -9.09
CA VAL A 24 -22.81 0.42 -8.09
C VAL A 24 -21.41 0.46 -8.68
N VAL A 25 -20.71 1.58 -8.49
CA VAL A 25 -19.26 1.68 -8.70
C VAL A 25 -18.58 1.49 -7.35
N ALA A 26 -17.70 0.49 -7.25
CA ALA A 26 -17.03 0.12 -6.02
C ALA A 26 -15.54 -0.14 -6.25
N GLY A 27 -14.72 0.14 -5.23
CA GLY A 27 -13.27 -0.02 -5.28
C GLY A 27 -12.60 0.73 -4.14
N GLY A 28 -11.35 1.13 -4.33
CA GLY A 28 -10.59 1.94 -3.39
C GLY A 28 -9.61 2.85 -4.10
N GLN A 29 -9.20 3.92 -3.42
CA GLN A 29 -8.13 4.81 -3.84
C GLN A 29 -7.26 5.13 -2.63
N GLU A 30 -5.98 5.42 -2.87
CA GLU A 30 -5.04 5.78 -1.80
C GLU A 30 -3.95 6.71 -2.34
N CYS A 31 -3.45 7.63 -1.50
CA CYS A 31 -2.32 8.48 -1.84
C CYS A 31 -1.41 8.72 -0.62
N MET A 32 -0.62 7.70 -0.27
CA MET A 32 0.27 7.73 0.90
C MET A 32 1.29 8.87 0.84
N SER A 33 1.80 9.22 -0.35
CA SER A 33 2.75 10.34 -0.52
C SER A 33 2.18 11.71 -0.13
N LYS A 34 0.86 11.85 -0.03
CA LYS A 34 0.17 13.08 0.38
C LYS A 34 -0.41 13.02 1.80
N ALA A 35 -0.13 11.96 2.56
CA ALA A 35 -0.56 11.85 3.94
C ALA A 35 0.02 13.02 4.78
N PRO A 36 -0.81 13.80 5.48
CA PRO A 36 -0.33 14.95 6.24
C PRO A 36 0.34 14.53 7.55
N HIS A 37 1.23 15.39 8.04
CA HIS A 37 1.51 15.43 9.46
C HIS A 37 0.38 16.17 10.19
N THR A 38 0.01 15.71 11.38
CA THR A 38 -1.16 16.16 12.14
C THR A 38 -0.78 16.52 13.58
N MET A 39 -1.56 17.40 14.19
CA MET A 39 -1.42 17.77 15.59
C MET A 39 -2.77 18.20 16.15
N HIS A 40 -3.08 17.77 17.37
CA HIS A 40 -4.27 18.24 18.05
C HIS A 40 -4.03 19.61 18.72
N MET A 41 -4.43 20.69 18.04
CA MET A 41 -4.24 22.07 18.53
C MET A 41 -5.56 22.80 18.86
N ARG A 42 -6.70 22.11 18.93
CA ARG A 42 -8.02 22.75 19.11
C ARG A 42 -8.10 23.71 20.31
N ASN A 43 -7.45 23.34 21.43
CA ASN A 43 -7.45 24.13 22.66
C ASN A 43 -6.20 25.03 22.81
N GLY A 44 -5.32 25.05 21.79
CA GLY A 44 -4.00 25.69 21.85
C GLY A 44 -3.02 24.96 22.78
N ILE A 45 -1.72 25.24 22.58
CA ILE A 45 -0.64 24.73 23.42
C ILE A 45 0.09 25.95 23.99
N LYS A 46 0.02 26.13 25.31
CA LYS A 46 0.42 27.38 25.97
C LYS A 46 1.94 27.56 26.09
N PHE A 47 2.66 26.47 26.35
CA PHE A 47 4.11 26.46 26.53
C PHE A 47 4.64 25.02 26.44
N GLY A 48 5.83 24.82 25.87
CA GLY A 48 6.50 23.52 25.74
C GLY A 48 6.48 22.93 24.33
N ASP A 49 7.27 21.87 24.14
CA ASP A 49 7.45 21.19 22.85
C ASP A 49 6.27 20.30 22.48
N VAL A 50 6.06 20.15 21.17
CA VAL A 50 4.95 19.40 20.59
C VAL A 50 5.44 18.58 19.40
N SER A 51 4.94 17.36 19.28
CA SER A 51 5.26 16.49 18.14
C SER A 51 4.17 16.56 17.08
N LEU A 52 4.60 16.54 15.82
CA LEU A 52 3.73 16.30 14.68
C LEU A 52 3.58 14.79 14.48
N SER A 53 2.35 14.29 14.45
CA SER A 53 2.03 12.89 14.19
C SER A 53 1.92 12.64 12.68
N ASP A 54 2.69 11.70 12.16
CA ASP A 54 2.56 11.25 10.77
C ASP A 54 1.27 10.42 10.62
N SER A 55 0.28 10.94 9.88
CA SER A 55 -1.00 10.23 9.67
C SER A 55 -0.85 8.94 8.88
N MET A 56 0.14 8.82 8.00
CA MET A 56 0.39 7.58 7.26
C MET A 56 0.73 6.44 8.23
N LEU A 57 1.58 6.75 9.22
CA LEU A 57 1.96 5.80 10.25
C LEU A 57 0.81 5.58 11.22
N ASN A 58 0.31 6.66 11.83
CA ASN A 58 -0.68 6.59 12.91
C ASN A 58 -2.01 5.97 12.47
N ASP A 59 -2.51 6.32 11.28
CA ASP A 59 -3.84 5.91 10.83
C ASP A 59 -3.81 4.65 9.96
N GLY A 60 -2.63 4.26 9.47
CA GLY A 60 -2.47 3.18 8.48
C GLY A 60 -1.57 2.03 8.90
N LEU A 61 -0.45 2.30 9.59
CA LEU A 61 0.66 1.35 9.72
C LEU A 61 1.08 1.05 11.16
N ILE A 62 0.49 1.70 12.17
CA ILE A 62 0.70 1.41 13.59
C ILE A 62 -0.51 0.66 14.13
N ASP A 63 -0.26 -0.44 14.83
CA ASP A 63 -1.32 -1.18 15.51
C ASP A 63 -1.86 -0.37 16.69
N ALA A 64 -3.17 -0.12 16.69
CA ALA A 64 -3.80 0.71 17.72
C ALA A 64 -3.83 0.07 19.12
N PHE A 65 -3.65 -1.26 19.22
CA PHE A 65 -3.77 -2.00 20.47
C PHE A 65 -2.39 -2.31 21.08
N ASN A 66 -1.42 -2.60 20.23
CA ASN A 66 -0.07 -2.98 20.62
C ASN A 66 0.98 -1.88 20.42
N ASN A 67 0.61 -0.77 19.77
CA ASN A 67 1.45 0.42 19.59
C ASN A 67 2.81 0.13 18.92
N TYR A 68 2.81 -0.70 17.89
CA TYR A 68 3.99 -0.97 17.05
C TYR A 68 3.63 -0.97 15.56
N HIS A 69 4.65 -0.87 14.71
CA HIS A 69 4.48 -0.89 13.25
C HIS A 69 3.99 -2.25 12.73
N MET A 70 3.23 -2.30 11.63
CA MET A 70 2.80 -3.54 10.97
C MET A 70 3.95 -4.48 10.59
N GLY A 71 5.17 -3.97 10.42
CA GLY A 71 6.36 -4.82 10.24
C GLY A 71 6.60 -5.76 11.42
N ILE A 72 6.23 -5.36 12.64
CA ILE A 72 6.34 -6.20 13.84
C ILE A 72 5.27 -7.30 13.85
N THR A 73 4.07 -7.07 13.30
CA THR A 73 3.10 -8.16 13.14
C THR A 73 3.63 -9.21 12.15
N ALA A 74 4.30 -8.78 11.08
CA ALA A 74 4.96 -9.70 10.15
C ALA A 74 6.07 -10.52 10.84
N GLU A 75 6.90 -9.89 11.67
CA GLU A 75 7.89 -10.58 12.50
C GLU A 75 7.27 -11.59 13.47
N ASN A 76 6.13 -11.24 14.08
CA ASN A 76 5.40 -12.16 14.97
C ASN A 76 4.90 -13.40 14.21
N VAL A 77 4.36 -13.21 13.01
CA VAL A 77 3.93 -14.31 12.14
C VAL A 77 5.13 -15.16 11.71
N ALA A 78 6.22 -14.52 11.26
CA ALA A 78 7.43 -15.24 10.85
C ALA A 78 7.98 -16.12 11.98
N LYS A 79 8.03 -15.59 13.21
CA LYS A 79 8.46 -16.35 14.40
C LYS A 79 7.48 -17.47 14.75
N GLN A 80 6.18 -17.20 14.75
CA GLN A 80 5.17 -18.21 15.10
C GLN A 80 5.19 -19.41 14.15
N TRP A 81 5.45 -19.16 12.86
CA TRP A 81 5.43 -20.19 11.82
C TRP A 81 6.83 -20.65 11.40
N ASN A 82 7.88 -20.20 12.09
CA ASN A 82 9.29 -20.50 11.79
C ASN A 82 9.67 -20.22 10.33
N LEU A 83 9.18 -19.13 9.76
CA LEU A 83 9.53 -18.70 8.39
C LEU A 83 10.93 -18.09 8.39
N SER A 84 11.85 -18.75 7.71
CA SER A 84 13.23 -18.29 7.58
C SER A 84 13.34 -17.02 6.74
N ARG A 85 14.46 -16.30 6.89
CA ARG A 85 14.76 -15.12 6.06
C ARG A 85 14.90 -15.52 4.59
N GLU A 86 15.50 -16.68 4.34
CA GLU A 86 15.74 -17.23 3.01
C GLU A 86 14.42 -17.54 2.29
N GLU A 87 13.44 -18.11 2.99
CA GLU A 87 12.10 -18.36 2.42
C GLU A 87 11.37 -17.06 2.07
N GLN A 88 11.46 -16.05 2.93
CA GLN A 88 10.87 -14.73 2.70
C GLN A 88 11.52 -14.02 1.50
N ASP A 89 12.85 -14.04 1.42
CA ASP A 89 13.61 -13.46 0.30
C ASP A 89 13.30 -14.19 -1.01
N GLN A 90 13.23 -15.53 -0.98
CA GLN A 90 12.88 -16.32 -2.16
C GLN A 90 11.46 -16.00 -2.64
N PHE A 91 10.50 -15.85 -1.73
CA PHE A 91 9.14 -15.44 -2.07
C PHE A 91 9.11 -14.04 -2.71
N ALA A 92 9.85 -13.08 -2.13
CA ALA A 92 9.95 -11.73 -2.65
C ALA A 92 10.58 -11.70 -4.05
N LEU A 93 11.65 -12.45 -4.29
CA LEU A 93 12.29 -12.58 -5.60
C LEU A 93 11.33 -13.16 -6.64
N GLN A 94 10.63 -14.25 -6.31
CA GLN A 94 9.64 -14.83 -7.22
C GLN A 94 8.49 -13.86 -7.54
N SER A 95 8.09 -13.04 -6.57
CA SER A 95 7.10 -11.98 -6.81
C SER A 95 7.59 -10.95 -7.83
N GLN A 96 8.83 -10.46 -7.68
CA GLN A 96 9.44 -9.50 -8.62
C GLN A 96 9.57 -10.07 -10.03
N LEU A 97 10.05 -11.31 -10.16
CA LEU A 97 10.22 -11.96 -11.46
C LEU A 97 8.89 -12.19 -12.18
N LYS A 98 7.83 -12.58 -11.45
CA LYS A 98 6.48 -12.71 -12.01
C LYS A 98 5.93 -11.37 -12.49
N CYS A 99 6.12 -10.31 -11.70
CA CYS A 99 5.66 -8.97 -12.06
C CYS A 99 6.40 -8.45 -13.31
N GLU A 100 7.73 -8.62 -13.37
CA GLU A 100 8.54 -8.25 -14.53
C GLU A 100 8.09 -9.01 -15.80
N ALA A 101 7.84 -10.32 -15.68
CA ALA A 101 7.33 -11.12 -16.79
C ALA A 101 5.94 -10.64 -17.26
N ALA A 102 5.03 -10.35 -16.32
CA ALA A 102 3.69 -9.86 -16.62
C ALA A 102 3.70 -8.48 -17.31
N GLN A 103 4.56 -7.57 -16.85
CA GLN A 103 4.76 -6.26 -17.49
C GLN A 103 5.30 -6.41 -18.92
N LYS A 104 6.30 -7.28 -19.14
CA LYS A 104 6.86 -7.52 -20.48
C LYS A 104 5.86 -8.20 -21.43
N ALA A 105 4.96 -9.03 -20.89
CA ALA A 105 3.91 -9.70 -21.65
C ALA A 105 2.67 -8.83 -21.91
N GLY A 106 2.62 -7.60 -21.37
CA GLY A 106 1.48 -6.69 -21.53
C GLY A 106 0.23 -7.10 -20.75
N HIS A 107 0.35 -7.93 -19.71
CA HIS A 107 -0.81 -8.42 -18.95
C HIS A 107 -1.56 -7.31 -18.20
N PHE A 108 -0.89 -6.19 -17.88
CA PHE A 108 -1.52 -5.06 -17.19
C PHE A 108 -2.13 -4.03 -18.14
N ASP A 109 -1.92 -4.14 -19.46
CA ASP A 109 -2.34 -3.13 -20.44
C ASP A 109 -3.87 -2.98 -20.49
N THR A 110 -4.61 -4.04 -20.13
CA THR A 110 -6.08 -4.03 -20.13
C THR A 110 -6.70 -3.45 -18.86
N GLU A 111 -5.95 -3.37 -17.76
CA GLU A 111 -6.47 -2.94 -16.45
C GLU A 111 -5.93 -1.58 -16.01
N ILE A 112 -4.78 -1.13 -16.52
CA ILE A 112 -4.20 0.18 -16.20
C ILE A 112 -4.75 1.26 -17.13
N LEU A 113 -5.47 2.24 -16.56
CA LEU A 113 -5.83 3.46 -17.26
C LEU A 113 -4.71 4.51 -17.13
N PRO A 114 -4.20 5.09 -18.24
CA PRO A 114 -3.17 6.14 -18.18
C PRO A 114 -3.65 7.40 -17.43
N VAL A 115 -2.82 7.91 -16.54
CA VAL A 115 -3.07 9.14 -15.77
C VAL A 115 -2.14 10.25 -16.25
N ASN A 116 -2.70 11.39 -16.66
CA ASN A 116 -1.93 12.56 -17.05
C ASN A 116 -1.70 13.47 -15.83
N VAL A 117 -0.46 13.57 -15.38
CA VAL A 117 -0.04 14.41 -14.26
C VAL A 117 0.40 15.78 -14.78
N PRO A 118 -0.27 16.89 -14.40
CA PRO A 118 0.13 18.22 -14.83
C PRO A 118 1.55 18.56 -14.34
N SER A 119 2.38 19.11 -15.21
CA SER A 119 3.68 19.67 -14.84
C SER A 119 3.93 20.99 -15.58
N ARG A 120 4.85 21.80 -15.04
CA ARG A 120 5.23 23.09 -15.66
C ARG A 120 5.80 22.93 -17.09
N LYS A 121 6.38 21.77 -17.41
CA LYS A 121 6.96 21.47 -18.73
C LYS A 121 5.98 20.77 -19.69
N GLY A 122 4.72 20.58 -19.27
CA GLY A 122 3.72 19.79 -19.99
C GLY A 122 3.25 18.58 -19.17
N PRO A 123 2.11 17.95 -19.52
CA PRO A 123 1.61 16.79 -18.79
C PRO A 123 2.55 15.59 -18.92
N ILE A 124 2.75 14.85 -17.82
CA ILE A 124 3.48 13.59 -17.78
C ILE A 124 2.45 12.46 -17.72
N THR A 125 2.45 11.55 -18.68
CA THR A 125 1.59 10.38 -18.67
C THR A 125 2.22 9.27 -17.84
N VAL A 126 1.49 8.78 -16.83
CA VAL A 126 1.84 7.60 -16.04
C VAL A 126 0.91 6.46 -16.46
N SER A 127 1.47 5.37 -16.97
CA SER A 127 0.70 4.24 -17.50
C SER A 127 1.32 2.87 -17.20
N LYS A 128 2.28 2.82 -16.28
CA LYS A 128 3.00 1.59 -15.88
C LYS A 128 3.28 1.64 -14.39
N ASP A 129 3.25 0.48 -13.72
CA ASP A 129 3.69 0.39 -12.33
C ASP A 129 5.19 0.61 -12.22
N GLU A 130 5.60 1.57 -11.39
CA GLU A 130 7.00 1.98 -11.22
C GLU A 130 7.72 1.28 -10.06
N PHE A 131 6.97 0.62 -9.18
CA PHE A 131 7.52 -0.02 -7.97
C PHE A 131 8.30 -1.34 -8.21
N PRO A 132 7.95 -2.19 -9.20
CA PRO A 132 8.70 -3.42 -9.48
C PRO A 132 10.18 -3.13 -9.77
N ARG A 133 11.06 -3.95 -9.19
CA ARG A 133 12.51 -3.85 -9.34
C ARG A 133 12.97 -4.84 -10.41
N ALA A 134 12.99 -4.39 -11.66
CA ALA A 134 13.44 -5.20 -12.79
C ALA A 134 14.86 -5.75 -12.56
N GLY A 135 15.08 -7.02 -12.92
CA GLY A 135 16.38 -7.67 -12.73
C GLY A 135 16.74 -7.94 -11.26
N SER A 136 15.75 -8.07 -10.38
CA SER A 136 15.96 -8.47 -8.99
C SER A 136 16.76 -9.78 -8.88
N THR A 137 17.71 -9.86 -7.95
CA THR A 137 18.53 -11.05 -7.71
C THR A 137 18.52 -11.46 -6.24
N ALA A 138 18.79 -12.74 -5.96
CA ALA A 138 18.83 -13.26 -4.60
C ALA A 138 19.88 -12.53 -3.73
N GLU A 139 21.06 -12.24 -4.29
CA GLU A 139 22.15 -11.56 -3.60
C GLU A 139 21.76 -10.12 -3.21
N ALA A 140 20.90 -9.46 -3.99
CA ALA A 140 20.41 -8.13 -3.67
C ALA A 140 19.49 -8.16 -2.45
N PHE A 141 18.64 -9.17 -2.33
CA PHE A 141 17.76 -9.34 -1.16
C PHE A 141 18.53 -9.67 0.10
N GLN A 142 19.51 -10.58 0.05
CA GLN A 142 20.32 -10.98 1.22
C GLN A 142 21.10 -9.82 1.85
N LYS A 143 21.43 -8.77 1.08
CA LYS A 143 22.13 -7.58 1.58
C LYS A 143 21.24 -6.60 2.33
N LEU A 144 19.92 -6.76 2.28
CA LEU A 144 18.99 -5.87 2.97
C LEU A 144 19.03 -6.11 4.48
N ARG A 145 19.12 -5.00 5.23
CA ARG A 145 19.04 -5.01 6.69
C ARG A 145 17.59 -5.22 7.13
N PRO A 146 17.37 -5.90 8.26
CA PRO A 146 16.08 -5.87 8.96
C PRO A 146 15.63 -4.44 9.28
#